data_AF-A0AAJ5NMC6-F1
#
_entry.id   AF-A0AAJ5NMC6-F1
#
_cell.length_a   1.000
_cell.length_b   1.000
_cell.length_c   1.000
_cell.angle_alpha   90.00
_cell.angle_beta   90.00
_cell.angle_gamma   90.00
#
_symmetry.space_group_name_H-M   'P 1'
#
loop_
_entity.id
_entity.type
_entity.pdbx_description
1 polymer ?
#
loop_
_entity_poly.entity_id
_entity_poly.type
_entity_poly.pdbx_seq_one_letter_code
_entity_poly.pdbx_strand_id
1 'polypeptide(L)'
;MIDTNLIVVIALLITFLVGFFSYSFISNKFKLRKLKEEKEELKQLTNKTLAIFLARIIIIIEKNNDLVDNFVVGNKLKMSDVNNVAKTHLQSLQKDPIVAQILKSGYETERIFFDNLALLANSKSNLWKKRNAVEIKYFSDFAIYLKDFDKTILVFFNEEKNQFLKYYHSLIIDLKKGNLKNEEIIKLCDNYLETHRVPLNIKKLPFWKKWKKR
;
A
#
# COMPACT_ATOMS: atom_id res chain seq x y z
N MET A 1 54.42 -41.46 24.93
CA MET A 1 54.26 -41.20 23.48
C MET A 1 52.86 -40.66 23.29
N ILE A 2 52.70 -39.54 22.59
CA ILE A 2 51.35 -39.11 22.19
C ILE A 2 50.92 -40.07 21.09
N ASP A 3 49.80 -40.76 21.29
CA ASP A 3 49.31 -41.74 20.32
C ASP A 3 49.00 -41.02 19.00
N THR A 4 49.65 -41.44 17.92
CA THR A 4 49.47 -40.88 16.57
C THR A 4 48.00 -40.84 16.15
N ASN A 5 47.21 -41.83 16.58
CA ASN A 5 45.77 -41.89 16.34
C ASN A 5 45.00 -40.74 17.00
N LEU A 6 45.37 -40.33 18.21
CA LEU A 6 44.74 -39.21 18.92
C LEU A 6 45.02 -37.89 18.19
N ILE A 7 46.25 -37.69 17.70
CA ILE A 7 46.64 -36.51 16.93
C ILE A 7 45.82 -36.41 15.63
N VAL A 8 45.66 -37.54 14.91
CA VAL A 8 44.89 -37.59 13.66
C VAL A 8 43.41 -37.26 13.90
N VAL A 9 42.80 -37.80 14.97
CA VAL A 9 41.40 -37.52 15.32
C VAL A 9 41.18 -36.04 15.68
N ILE A 10 42.09 -35.45 16.46
CA ILE A 10 42.02 -34.04 16.83
C ILE A 10 42.15 -33.14 15.60
N ALA A 11 43.09 -33.43 14.70
CA ALA A 11 43.28 -32.66 13.46
C ALA A 11 42.04 -32.70 12.56
N LEU A 12 41.38 -33.85 12.48
CA LEU A 12 40.16 -34.04 11.69
C LEU A 12 38.98 -33.25 12.30
N LEU A 13 38.81 -33.27 13.62
CA LEU A 13 37.81 -32.49 14.33
C LEU A 13 38.01 -30.98 14.15
N ILE A 14 39.25 -30.50 14.26
CA ILE A 14 39.58 -29.08 14.05
C ILE A 14 39.24 -28.67 12.62
N THR A 15 39.60 -29.49 11.62
CA THR A 15 39.29 -29.22 10.21
C THR A 15 37.79 -29.14 9.98
N PHE A 16 37.01 -30.04 10.60
CA PHE A 16 35.55 -30.05 10.50
C PHE A 16 34.91 -28.83 11.17
N LEU A 17 35.41 -28.42 12.34
CA LEU A 17 35.00 -27.20 13.04
C LEU A 17 35.27 -25.95 12.19
N VAL A 18 36.49 -25.81 11.65
CA VAL A 18 36.86 -24.68 10.78
C VAL A 18 35.99 -24.65 9.53
N GLY A 19 35.74 -25.80 8.89
CA GLY A 19 34.84 -25.91 7.74
C GLY A 19 33.40 -25.50 8.06
N PHE A 20 32.86 -25.99 9.18
CA PHE A 20 31.51 -25.67 9.64
C PHE A 20 31.34 -24.17 9.95
N PHE A 21 32.28 -23.58 10.69
CA PHE A 21 32.25 -22.14 11.00
C PHE A 21 32.36 -21.31 9.73
N SER A 22 33.31 -21.63 8.84
CA SER A 22 33.49 -20.92 7.56
C SER A 22 32.21 -20.96 6.71
N TYR A 23 31.60 -22.14 6.56
CA TYR A 23 30.32 -22.27 5.86
C TYR A 23 29.19 -21.48 6.52
N SER A 24 29.09 -21.52 7.85
CA SER A 24 28.08 -20.79 8.62
C SER A 24 28.20 -19.27 8.41
N PHE A 25 29.41 -18.72 8.51
CA PHE A 25 29.67 -17.30 8.28
C PHE A 25 29.30 -16.87 6.85
N ILE A 26 29.71 -17.64 5.84
CA ILE A 26 29.40 -17.36 4.43
C ILE A 26 27.88 -17.45 4.19
N SER A 27 27.24 -18.55 4.61
CA SER A 27 25.80 -18.76 4.47
C SER A 27 25.00 -17.65 5.14
N ASN A 28 25.41 -17.21 6.33
CA ASN A 28 24.74 -16.14 7.06
C ASN A 28 24.89 -14.80 6.34
N LYS A 29 26.09 -14.47 5.84
CA LYS A 29 26.32 -13.24 5.07
C LYS A 29 25.43 -13.17 3.81
N PHE A 30 25.32 -14.27 3.06
CA PHE A 30 24.42 -14.33 1.89
C PHE A 30 22.94 -14.20 2.28
N LYS A 31 22.49 -14.86 3.35
CA LYS A 31 21.12 -14.74 3.85
C LYS A 31 20.79 -13.31 4.27
N LEU A 32 21.69 -12.65 5.00
CA LEU A 32 21.52 -11.26 5.43
C LEU A 32 21.47 -10.30 4.25
N ARG A 33 22.33 -10.48 3.24
CA ARG A 33 22.30 -9.64 2.02
C ARG A 33 20.96 -9.78 1.30
N LYS A 34 20.51 -11.01 1.09
CA LYS A 34 19.22 -11.29 0.45
C LYS A 34 18.04 -10.69 1.22
N LEU A 35 18.04 -10.81 2.56
CA LEU A 35 17.01 -10.19 3.40
C LEU A 35 17.03 -8.66 3.31
N LYS A 36 18.21 -8.04 3.17
CA LYS A 36 18.32 -6.59 3.00
C LYS A 36 17.75 -6.14 1.66
N GLU A 37 18.11 -6.84 0.57
CA GLU A 37 17.58 -6.60 -0.77
C GLU A 37 16.05 -6.75 -0.80
N GLU A 38 15.51 -7.83 -0.21
CA GLU A 38 14.06 -8.05 -0.11
C GLU A 38 13.34 -6.94 0.71
N LYS A 39 13.95 -6.47 1.80
CA LYS A 39 13.40 -5.36 2.60
C LYS A 39 13.38 -4.05 1.83
N GLU A 40 14.42 -3.78 1.05
CA GLU A 40 14.53 -2.56 0.25
C GLU A 40 13.52 -2.54 -0.89
N GLU A 41 13.36 -3.66 -1.61
CA GLU A 41 12.33 -3.83 -2.62
C GLU A 41 10.92 -3.66 -2.04
N LEU A 42 10.64 -4.24 -0.87
CA LEU A 42 9.36 -4.06 -0.19
C LEU A 42 9.13 -2.60 0.23
N LYS A 43 10.16 -1.90 0.69
CA LYS A 43 10.07 -0.48 1.05
C LYS A 43 9.78 0.38 -0.18
N GLN A 44 10.46 0.13 -1.30
CA GLN A 44 10.19 0.83 -2.56
C GLN A 44 8.75 0.58 -3.05
N LEU A 45 8.30 -0.68 -3.01
CA LEU A 45 6.93 -1.05 -3.35
C LEU A 45 5.91 -0.35 -2.45
N THR A 46 6.19 -0.29 -1.15
CA THR A 46 5.35 0.39 -0.15
C THR A 46 5.25 1.88 -0.44
N ASN A 47 6.38 2.56 -0.59
CA ASN A 47 6.42 3.99 -0.90
C ASN A 47 5.66 4.31 -2.19
N LYS A 48 5.86 3.52 -3.25
CA LYS A 48 5.14 3.68 -4.52
C LYS A 48 3.63 3.52 -4.32
N THR A 49 3.22 2.49 -3.58
CA THR A 49 1.80 2.21 -3.34
C THR A 49 1.14 3.31 -2.51
N LEU A 50 1.80 3.76 -1.44
CA LEU A 50 1.30 4.86 -0.61
C LEU A 50 1.17 6.15 -1.40
N ALA A 51 2.12 6.46 -2.29
CA ALA A 51 2.04 7.63 -3.16
C ALA A 51 0.85 7.56 -4.15
N ILE A 52 0.64 6.40 -4.78
CA ILE A 52 -0.52 6.16 -5.66
C ILE A 52 -1.83 6.29 -4.88
N PHE A 53 -1.91 5.69 -3.69
CA PHE A 53 -3.11 5.76 -2.85
C PHE A 53 -3.37 7.18 -2.36
N LEU A 54 -2.32 7.88 -1.94
CA LEU A 54 -2.40 9.29 -1.53
C LEU A 54 -2.94 10.16 -2.66
N ALA A 55 -2.45 9.99 -3.90
CA ALA A 55 -2.97 10.70 -5.06
C ALA A 55 -4.48 10.49 -5.24
N ARG A 56 -4.94 9.23 -5.19
CA ARG A 56 -6.35 8.87 -5.31
C ARG A 56 -7.19 9.47 -4.17
N ILE A 57 -6.72 9.35 -2.92
CA ILE A 57 -7.41 9.87 -1.73
C ILE A 57 -7.57 11.39 -1.82
N ILE A 58 -6.52 12.12 -2.22
CA ILE A 58 -6.58 13.58 -2.39
C ILE A 58 -7.66 13.97 -3.41
N ILE A 59 -7.70 13.31 -4.57
CA ILE A 59 -8.73 13.58 -5.57
C ILE A 59 -10.14 13.25 -5.05
N ILE A 60 -10.31 12.13 -4.33
CA ILE A 60 -11.60 11.76 -3.72
C ILE A 60 -12.04 12.84 -2.73
N ILE A 61 -11.13 13.35 -1.89
CA ILE A 61 -11.43 14.40 -0.91
C ILE A 61 -11.80 15.70 -1.62
N GLU A 62 -10.95 16.19 -2.53
CA GLU A 62 -11.15 17.43 -3.28
C GLU A 62 -12.51 17.40 -4.00
N LYS A 63 -12.78 16.35 -4.78
CA LYS A 63 -13.99 16.26 -5.58
C LYS A 63 -15.26 16.02 -4.78
N ASN A 64 -15.19 15.29 -3.66
CA ASN A 64 -16.38 15.18 -2.80
C ASN A 64 -16.68 16.47 -2.05
N ASN A 65 -15.67 17.20 -1.59
CA ASN A 65 -15.89 18.52 -1.00
C ASN A 65 -16.56 19.46 -2.01
N ASP A 66 -16.07 19.49 -3.26
CA ASP A 66 -16.71 20.25 -4.35
C ASP A 66 -18.18 19.84 -4.54
N LEU A 67 -18.49 18.53 -4.50
CA LEU A 67 -19.87 18.03 -4.66
C LEU A 67 -20.78 18.39 -3.50
N VAL A 68 -20.27 18.35 -2.28
CA VAL A 68 -21.03 18.67 -1.07
C VAL A 68 -21.31 20.17 -1.01
N ASP A 69 -20.32 21.01 -1.30
CA ASP A 69 -20.43 22.47 -1.25
C ASP A 69 -21.39 23.01 -2.31
N ASN A 70 -21.43 22.35 -3.48
CA ASN A 70 -22.31 22.73 -4.60
C ASN A 70 -23.57 21.85 -4.68
N PHE A 71 -23.92 21.15 -3.60
CA PHE A 71 -25.08 20.26 -3.60
C PHE A 71 -26.38 21.06 -3.58
N VAL A 72 -27.28 20.78 -4.53
CA VAL A 72 -28.61 21.38 -4.62
C VAL A 72 -29.67 20.29 -4.47
N VAL A 73 -30.58 20.48 -3.51
CA VAL A 73 -31.70 19.57 -3.25
C VAL A 73 -32.67 19.60 -4.45
N GLY A 74 -33.07 18.42 -4.93
CA GLY A 74 -33.98 18.28 -6.09
C GLY A 74 -33.28 17.99 -7.42
N ASN A 75 -31.94 18.03 -7.48
CA ASN A 75 -31.19 17.55 -8.64
C ASN A 75 -31.21 16.02 -8.75
N LYS A 76 -30.86 15.50 -9.94
CA LYS A 76 -30.72 14.05 -10.20
C LYS A 76 -29.71 13.37 -9.27
N LEU A 77 -28.64 14.09 -8.89
CA LEU A 77 -27.63 13.61 -7.96
C LEU A 77 -28.14 13.67 -6.52
N LYS A 78 -28.19 12.54 -5.83
CA LYS A 78 -28.58 12.48 -4.42
C LYS A 78 -27.36 12.57 -3.51
N MET A 79 -27.55 13.08 -2.29
CA MET A 79 -26.51 13.12 -1.26
C MET A 79 -26.02 11.70 -0.89
N SER A 80 -26.89 10.68 -1.01
CA SER A 80 -26.50 9.28 -0.87
C SER A 80 -25.44 8.88 -1.90
N ASP A 81 -25.56 9.36 -3.13
CA ASP A 81 -24.68 8.98 -4.24
C ASP A 81 -23.30 9.61 -4.05
N VAL A 82 -23.26 10.86 -3.59
CA VAL A 82 -22.02 11.56 -3.19
C VAL A 82 -21.30 10.82 -2.05
N ASN A 83 -22.05 10.37 -1.05
CA ASN A 83 -21.47 9.59 0.05
C ASN A 83 -20.97 8.22 -0.42
N ASN A 84 -21.75 7.54 -1.27
CA ASN A 84 -21.45 6.20 -1.74
C ASN A 84 -20.24 6.18 -2.68
N VAL A 85 -20.13 7.15 -3.61
CA VAL A 85 -18.99 7.19 -4.53
C VAL A 85 -17.67 7.35 -3.79
N ALA A 86 -17.63 8.23 -2.78
CA ALA A 86 -16.48 8.41 -1.91
C ALA A 86 -16.14 7.13 -1.16
N LYS A 87 -17.13 6.58 -0.45
CA LYS A 87 -17.00 5.40 0.40
C LYS A 87 -16.52 4.19 -0.39
N THR A 88 -17.13 3.89 -1.53
CA THR A 88 -16.77 2.75 -2.36
C THR A 88 -15.30 2.79 -2.75
N HIS A 89 -14.82 3.93 -3.24
CA HIS A 89 -13.42 4.04 -3.66
C HIS A 89 -12.45 3.90 -2.50
N LEU A 90 -12.70 4.58 -1.37
CA LEU A 90 -11.83 4.48 -0.20
C LEU A 90 -11.82 3.06 0.40
N GLN A 91 -12.97 2.38 0.41
CA GLN A 91 -13.07 1.00 0.88
C GLN A 91 -12.36 0.02 -0.07
N SER A 92 -12.44 0.23 -1.38
CA SER A 92 -11.72 -0.63 -2.33
C SER A 92 -10.20 -0.44 -2.21
N LEU A 93 -9.70 0.77 -1.90
CA LEU A 93 -8.28 0.97 -1.59
C LEU A 93 -7.83 0.17 -0.34
N GLN A 94 -8.64 0.15 0.73
CA GLN A 94 -8.32 -0.63 1.93
C GLN A 94 -8.30 -2.14 1.70
N LYS A 95 -9.18 -2.61 0.80
CA LYS A 95 -9.31 -4.03 0.48
C LYS A 95 -8.29 -4.49 -0.57
N ASP A 96 -7.46 -3.60 -1.10
CA ASP A 96 -6.47 -4.01 -2.09
C ASP A 96 -5.51 -5.05 -1.47
N PRO A 97 -5.25 -6.18 -2.17
CA PRO A 97 -4.39 -7.24 -1.66
C PRO A 97 -3.00 -6.77 -1.19
N ILE A 98 -2.47 -5.69 -1.76
CA ILE A 98 -1.16 -5.15 -1.40
C ILE A 98 -1.15 -4.56 0.03
N VAL A 99 -2.29 -4.08 0.52
CA VAL A 99 -2.41 -3.49 1.86
C VAL A 99 -2.05 -4.50 2.93
N ALA A 100 -2.55 -5.73 2.82
CA ALA A 100 -2.22 -6.80 3.75
C ALA A 100 -0.73 -7.16 3.73
N GLN A 101 -0.05 -6.99 2.59
CA GLN A 101 1.40 -7.21 2.48
C GLN A 101 2.18 -6.06 3.12
N ILE A 102 1.74 -4.81 2.90
CA ILE A 102 2.35 -3.61 3.49
C ILE A 102 2.22 -3.64 5.01
N LEU A 103 1.03 -3.91 5.55
CA LEU A 103 0.81 -3.95 7.00
C LEU A 103 1.61 -5.06 7.70
N LYS A 104 1.91 -6.17 7.02
CA LYS A 104 2.78 -7.24 7.55
C LYS A 104 4.23 -6.80 7.75
N SER A 105 4.66 -5.69 7.15
CA SER A 105 6.01 -5.14 7.37
C SER A 105 6.20 -4.65 8.81
N GLY A 106 5.11 -4.30 9.51
CA GLY A 106 5.11 -3.91 10.92
C GLY A 106 5.58 -2.48 11.18
N TYR A 107 5.72 -1.64 10.16
CA TYR A 107 6.05 -0.23 10.33
C TYR A 107 4.82 0.59 10.76
N GLU A 108 5.01 1.48 11.73
CA GLU A 108 3.93 2.27 12.34
C GLU A 108 3.37 3.33 11.39
N THR A 109 4.22 3.88 10.50
CA THR A 109 3.84 4.91 9.53
C THR A 109 2.74 4.45 8.57
N GLU A 110 2.85 3.23 8.08
CA GLU A 110 1.92 2.57 7.19
C GLU A 110 0.60 2.30 7.92
N ARG A 111 0.68 1.87 9.18
CA ARG A 111 -0.50 1.66 10.02
C ARG A 111 -1.27 2.97 10.21
N ILE A 112 -0.59 4.06 10.58
CA ILE A 112 -1.20 5.38 10.71
C ILE A 112 -1.89 5.80 9.40
N PHE A 113 -1.26 5.57 8.25
CA PHE A 113 -1.85 5.88 6.95
C PHE A 113 -3.19 5.15 6.73
N PHE A 114 -3.20 3.83 6.95
CA PHE A 114 -4.39 3.02 6.73
C PHE A 114 -5.48 3.24 7.80
N ASP A 115 -5.10 3.60 9.03
CA ASP A 115 -6.04 3.98 10.09
C ASP A 115 -6.76 5.30 9.74
N ASN A 116 -6.04 6.32 9.26
CA ASN A 116 -6.64 7.56 8.76
C ASN A 116 -7.58 7.30 7.56
N LEU A 117 -7.18 6.40 6.65
CA LEU A 117 -8.01 5.99 5.52
C LEU A 117 -9.30 5.29 5.99
N ALA A 118 -9.19 4.42 7.01
CA ALA A 118 -10.33 3.73 7.63
C ALA A 118 -11.35 4.71 8.22
N LEU A 119 -10.88 5.72 8.95
CA LEU A 119 -11.73 6.74 9.56
C LEU A 119 -12.47 7.58 8.51
N LEU A 120 -11.80 7.94 7.40
CA LEU A 120 -12.47 8.63 6.28
C LEU A 120 -13.49 7.75 5.56
N ALA A 121 -13.16 6.49 5.26
CA ALA A 121 -14.07 5.62 4.51
C ALA A 121 -15.34 5.24 5.30
N ASN A 122 -15.25 5.20 6.63
CA ASN A 122 -16.37 4.85 7.51
C ASN A 122 -17.28 6.04 7.83
N SER A 123 -16.82 7.25 7.60
CA SER A 123 -17.59 8.47 7.78
C SER A 123 -18.30 8.88 6.49
N LYS A 124 -19.47 9.52 6.61
CA LYS A 124 -20.17 10.09 5.45
C LYS A 124 -19.39 11.31 4.96
N SER A 125 -19.12 11.39 3.67
CA SER A 125 -18.29 12.46 3.09
C SER A 125 -18.87 13.85 3.30
N ASN A 126 -20.20 13.97 3.37
CA ASN A 126 -20.86 15.23 3.70
C ASN A 126 -20.62 15.72 5.14
N LEU A 127 -20.01 14.90 6.01
CA LEU A 127 -19.65 15.27 7.39
C LEU A 127 -18.14 15.42 7.60
N TRP A 128 -17.31 15.17 6.59
CA TRP A 128 -15.85 15.12 6.77
C TRP A 128 -15.28 16.44 7.30
N LYS A 129 -15.72 17.58 6.78
CA LYS A 129 -15.26 18.90 7.26
C LYS A 129 -15.49 19.09 8.77
N LYS A 130 -16.52 18.47 9.34
CA LYS A 130 -16.86 18.59 10.77
C LYS A 130 -16.25 17.48 11.62
N ARG A 131 -16.20 16.24 11.11
CA ARG A 131 -15.87 15.05 11.91
C ARG A 131 -14.51 14.43 11.58
N ASN A 132 -13.94 14.75 10.43
CA ASN A 132 -12.73 14.12 9.92
C ASN A 132 -11.70 15.14 9.40
N ALA A 133 -11.69 16.33 10.00
CA ALA A 133 -10.75 17.39 9.63
C ALA A 133 -9.30 16.98 9.89
N VAL A 134 -9.06 16.16 10.93
CA VAL A 134 -7.73 15.66 11.28
C VAL A 134 -7.19 14.73 10.20
N GLU A 135 -8.00 13.80 9.72
CA GLU A 135 -7.60 12.85 8.68
C GLU A 135 -7.41 13.55 7.33
N ILE A 136 -8.29 14.50 6.97
CA ILE A 136 -8.11 15.32 5.76
C ILE A 136 -6.78 16.08 5.83
N LYS A 137 -6.49 16.68 6.99
CA LYS A 137 -5.24 17.40 7.21
C LYS A 137 -4.05 16.47 7.10
N TYR A 138 -4.11 15.27 7.68
CA TYR A 138 -3.06 14.26 7.57
C TYR A 138 -2.70 13.96 6.09
N PHE A 139 -3.69 13.68 5.24
CA PHE A 139 -3.40 13.41 3.83
C PHE A 139 -2.88 14.64 3.09
N SER A 140 -3.38 15.84 3.42
CA SER A 140 -2.90 17.10 2.84
C SER A 140 -1.43 17.37 3.21
N ASP A 141 -1.09 17.23 4.49
CA ASP A 141 0.26 17.40 5.02
C ASP A 141 1.21 16.34 4.42
N PHE A 142 0.74 15.09 4.28
CA PHE A 142 1.54 14.03 3.66
C PHE A 142 1.81 14.33 2.17
N ALA A 143 0.82 14.85 1.44
CA ALA A 143 1.01 15.27 0.05
C ALA A 143 2.00 16.44 -0.09
N ILE A 144 2.08 17.33 0.90
CA ILE A 144 3.10 18.38 0.97
C ILE A 144 4.47 17.76 1.22
N TYR A 145 4.61 16.92 2.25
CA TYR A 145 5.86 16.24 2.57
C TYR A 145 6.43 15.43 1.40
N LEU A 146 5.56 14.78 0.61
CA LEU A 146 5.97 13.97 -0.53
C LEU A 146 6.77 14.78 -1.57
N LYS A 147 6.49 16.09 -1.71
CA LYS A 147 7.20 16.96 -2.66
C LYS A 147 8.70 17.04 -2.38
N ASP A 148 9.07 16.94 -1.12
CA ASP A 148 10.46 17.08 -0.66
C ASP A 148 11.14 15.72 -0.39
N PHE A 149 10.37 14.61 -0.44
CA PHE A 149 10.85 13.29 -0.05
C PHE A 149 11.70 12.58 -1.11
N ASP A 150 11.13 12.32 -2.29
CA ASP A 150 11.78 11.56 -3.36
C ASP A 150 11.17 11.93 -4.72
N LYS A 151 12.02 12.29 -5.69
CA LYS A 151 11.58 12.75 -7.01
C LYS A 151 10.88 11.65 -7.80
N THR A 152 11.33 10.41 -7.71
CA THR A 152 10.72 9.27 -8.41
C THR A 152 9.34 8.95 -7.84
N ILE A 153 9.20 8.97 -6.51
CA ILE A 153 7.91 8.80 -5.84
C ILE A 153 6.95 9.94 -6.18
N LEU A 154 7.45 11.18 -6.23
CA LEU A 154 6.67 12.35 -6.62
C LEU A 154 6.14 12.24 -8.07
N VAL A 155 6.93 11.69 -8.99
CA VAL A 155 6.48 11.41 -10.37
C VAL A 155 5.30 10.44 -10.36
N PHE A 156 5.41 9.31 -9.65
CA PHE A 156 4.29 8.36 -9.55
C PHE A 156 3.03 8.98 -8.96
N PHE A 157 3.18 9.81 -7.92
CA PHE A 157 2.05 10.55 -7.35
C PHE A 157 1.39 11.47 -8.37
N ASN A 158 2.17 12.26 -9.10
CA ASN A 158 1.63 13.23 -10.07
C ASN A 158 0.97 12.55 -11.28
N GLU A 159 1.57 11.47 -11.78
CA GLU A 159 1.01 10.67 -12.87
C GLU A 159 -0.35 10.07 -12.46
N GLU A 160 -0.39 9.40 -11.30
CA GLU A 160 -1.63 8.83 -10.79
C GLU A 160 -2.67 9.93 -10.48
N LYS A 161 -2.26 11.07 -9.90
CA LYS A 161 -3.17 12.18 -9.61
C LYS A 161 -3.86 12.65 -10.90
N ASN A 162 -3.11 12.81 -11.99
CA ASN A 162 -3.65 13.25 -13.27
C ASN A 162 -4.57 12.20 -13.91
N GLN A 163 -4.18 10.92 -13.87
CA GLN A 163 -4.95 9.83 -14.45
C GLN A 163 -6.25 9.59 -13.70
N PHE A 164 -6.16 9.47 -12.38
CA PHE A 164 -7.30 9.24 -11.52
C PHE A 164 -8.27 10.42 -11.52
N LEU A 165 -7.77 11.67 -11.61
CA LEU A 165 -8.63 12.85 -11.76
C LEU A 165 -9.52 12.75 -13.00
N LYS A 166 -8.98 12.32 -14.15
CA LYS A 166 -9.78 12.15 -15.38
C LYS A 166 -10.87 11.11 -15.20
N TYR A 167 -10.50 9.95 -14.65
CA TYR A 167 -11.44 8.87 -14.34
C TYR A 167 -12.55 9.33 -13.39
N TYR A 168 -12.16 9.88 -12.24
CA TYR A 168 -13.09 10.26 -11.18
C TYR A 168 -14.01 11.42 -11.62
N HIS A 169 -13.49 12.35 -12.43
CA HIS A 169 -14.30 13.41 -13.01
C HIS A 169 -15.35 12.89 -13.99
N SER A 170 -14.99 11.94 -14.88
CA SER A 170 -15.95 11.30 -15.78
C SER A 170 -17.06 10.60 -14.99
N LEU A 171 -16.67 9.85 -13.95
CA LEU A 171 -17.62 9.16 -13.07
C LEU A 171 -18.61 10.14 -12.43
N ILE A 172 -18.13 11.28 -11.93
CA ILE A 172 -18.98 12.32 -11.34
C ILE A 172 -19.94 12.93 -12.37
N ILE A 173 -19.50 13.17 -13.60
CA ILE A 173 -20.37 13.68 -14.67
C ILE A 173 -21.52 12.72 -14.93
N ASP A 174 -21.22 11.43 -15.04
CA ASP A 174 -22.22 10.40 -15.31
C ASP A 174 -23.19 10.22 -14.14
N LEU A 175 -22.70 10.35 -12.90
CA LEU A 175 -23.55 10.41 -11.70
C LEU A 175 -24.49 11.61 -11.73
N LYS A 176 -24.00 12.81 -12.08
CA LYS A 176 -24.83 14.02 -12.21
C LYS A 176 -25.93 13.88 -13.27
N LYS A 177 -25.66 13.15 -14.36
CA LYS A 177 -26.65 12.87 -15.42
C LYS A 177 -27.72 11.86 -14.99
N GLY A 178 -27.48 11.11 -13.91
CA GLY A 178 -28.32 9.99 -13.47
C GLY A 178 -28.10 8.73 -14.29
N ASN A 179 -26.94 8.62 -14.96
CA ASN A 179 -26.62 7.49 -15.85
C ASN A 179 -25.96 6.31 -15.13
N LEU A 180 -25.69 6.45 -13.83
CA LEU A 180 -24.96 5.48 -13.03
C LEU A 180 -25.74 5.06 -11.79
N LYS A 181 -25.83 3.74 -11.59
CA LYS A 181 -26.33 3.13 -10.35
C LYS A 181 -25.18 2.77 -9.41
N ASN A 182 -25.48 2.58 -8.12
CA ASN A 182 -24.47 2.26 -7.11
C ASN A 182 -23.67 0.98 -7.43
N GLU A 183 -24.31 -0.05 -7.98
CA GLU A 183 -23.67 -1.31 -8.36
C GLU A 183 -22.64 -1.12 -9.49
N GLU A 184 -22.90 -0.17 -10.39
CA GLU A 184 -22.01 0.16 -11.50
C GLU A 184 -20.79 0.95 -11.01
N ILE A 185 -20.96 1.81 -10.00
CA ILE A 185 -19.83 2.51 -9.35
C ILE A 185 -18.81 1.49 -8.82
N ILE A 186 -19.28 0.43 -8.14
CA ILE A 186 -18.39 -0.61 -7.59
C ILE A 186 -17.62 -1.27 -8.72
N LYS A 187 -18.31 -1.71 -9.79
CA LYS A 187 -17.67 -2.35 -10.94
C LYS A 187 -16.66 -1.45 -11.63
N LEU A 188 -16.98 -0.17 -11.82
CA LEU A 188 -16.07 0.81 -12.42
C LEU A 188 -14.86 1.08 -11.54
N CYS A 189 -15.06 1.16 -10.22
CA CYS A 189 -13.98 1.31 -9.25
C CYS A 189 -13.05 0.10 -9.31
N ASP A 190 -13.60 -1.11 -9.20
CA ASP A 190 -12.82 -2.35 -9.23
C ASP A 190 -12.06 -2.50 -10.56
N ASN A 191 -12.71 -2.21 -11.69
CA ASN A 191 -12.05 -2.25 -12.99
C ASN A 191 -10.89 -1.23 -13.08
N TYR A 192 -11.08 0.01 -12.61
CA TYR A 192 -9.99 0.99 -12.56
C TYR A 192 -8.85 0.52 -11.67
N LEU A 193 -9.16 0.01 -10.47
CA LEU A 193 -8.15 -0.43 -9.53
C LEU A 193 -7.39 -1.66 -10.01
N GLU A 194 -8.04 -2.62 -10.66
CA GLU A 194 -7.40 -3.80 -11.26
C GLU A 194 -6.49 -3.41 -12.43
N THR A 195 -6.96 -2.53 -13.32
CA THR A 195 -6.17 -2.06 -14.49
C THR A 195 -4.97 -1.21 -14.09
N HIS A 196 -5.06 -0.49 -12.98
CA HIS A 196 -4.00 0.38 -12.45
C HIS A 196 -3.45 -0.14 -11.11
N ARG A 197 -3.50 -1.47 -10.91
CA ARG A 197 -3.00 -2.11 -9.71
C ARG A 197 -1.47 -2.07 -9.72
N VAL A 198 -0.88 -1.78 -8.55
CA VAL A 198 0.55 -1.99 -8.35
C VAL A 198 0.81 -3.49 -8.32
N PRO A 199 1.61 -4.06 -9.25
CA PRO A 199 1.79 -5.49 -9.33
C PRO A 199 2.34 -6.04 -8.02
N LEU A 200 1.65 -7.06 -7.50
CA LEU A 200 2.14 -7.82 -6.35
C LEU A 200 3.39 -8.56 -6.79
N ASN A 201 4.56 -8.07 -6.37
CA ASN A 201 5.78 -8.84 -6.53
C ASN A 201 5.79 -9.91 -5.42
N ILE A 202 4.96 -10.93 -5.57
CA ILE A 202 4.99 -12.12 -4.71
C ILE A 202 6.27 -12.86 -5.08
N LYS A 203 7.42 -12.43 -4.57
CA LYS A 203 8.57 -13.32 -4.47
C LYS A 203 8.12 -14.46 -3.57
N LYS A 204 7.72 -15.58 -4.19
CA LYS A 204 7.46 -16.85 -3.50
C LYS A 204 8.67 -17.06 -2.60
N LEU A 205 8.47 -16.99 -1.29
CA LEU A 205 9.47 -17.45 -0.35
C LEU A 205 9.93 -18.84 -0.84
N PRO A 206 11.23 -19.10 -0.98
CA PRO A 206 11.71 -20.37 -1.51
C PRO A 206 10.99 -21.52 -0.80
N PHE A 207 10.39 -22.40 -1.62
CA PHE A 207 9.56 -23.55 -1.23
C PHE A 207 10.11 -24.39 -0.05
N TRP A 208 11.43 -24.36 0.16
CA TRP A 208 12.16 -25.03 1.23
C TRP A 208 11.74 -24.68 2.67
N LYS A 209 10.96 -23.61 2.90
CA LYS A 209 10.41 -23.32 4.25
C LYS A 209 9.13 -24.10 4.61
N LYS A 210 8.54 -24.89 3.68
CA LYS A 210 7.46 -25.83 4.03
C LYS A 210 7.94 -27.11 4.72
N TRP A 211 9.25 -27.35 4.81
CA TRP A 211 9.86 -28.56 5.39
C TRP A 211 10.53 -28.34 6.76
N LYS A 212 10.00 -27.42 7.57
CA LYS A 212 10.44 -27.31 8.97
C LYS A 212 9.27 -26.94 9.89
N LYS A 213 8.40 -27.92 10.13
CA LYS A 213 7.76 -28.15 11.42
C LYS A 213 7.11 -29.54 11.41
N ARG A 214 7.80 -30.44 12.13
CA ARG A 214 7.41 -31.71 12.75
C ARG A 214 6.52 -32.66 11.95
#